data_AF-A0A430B4H7-F1
#
_entry.id   AF-A0A430B4H7-F1
#
_cell.length_a   1.000
_cell.length_b   1.000
_cell.length_c   1.000
_cell.angle_alpha   90.00
_cell.angle_beta   90.00
_cell.angle_gamma   90.00
#
_symmetry.space_group_name_H-M   'P 1'
#
loop_
_entity.id
_entity.type
_entity.pdbx_description
1 polymer ?
#
loop_
_entity_poly.entity_id
_entity_poly.type
_entity_poly.pdbx_seq_one_letter_code
_entity_poly.pdbx_strand_id
1 'polypeptide(L)'
;MNEAKEKFISEVFSAERRRYGADQGALLRTWERNLGDDQEKIRRLMTRVLKKKLSDENILSYLKRLNFQGCGFAAATNIIFERFAGRAAEFGWRYGINYYDEQGRVNLNELLLTFYHAENNWRHIPLTSVQFKFLYPGVRAGDLRVNIQVFTKKHGEEITGRWLWSGSDLQTRQELVSGKLVTLTCYLNQMHLIAPGNASYKTVDSRFHTVTLTGYDEDREAFVVSSWGNKYFLPKLPPIVSLFSY
;
A
#
# COMPACT_ATOMS: atom_id res chain seq x y z
N MET A 1 -10.41 -21.00 -32.60
CA MET A 1 -11.07 -20.16 -31.58
C MET A 1 -10.44 -20.49 -30.23
N ASN A 2 -9.47 -19.69 -29.78
CA ASN A 2 -8.96 -19.72 -28.39
C ASN A 2 -8.30 -18.36 -28.11
N GLU A 3 -9.14 -17.32 -28.16
CA GLU A 3 -8.83 -15.91 -27.88
C GLU A 3 -9.15 -15.53 -26.42
N ALA A 4 -9.15 -16.48 -25.49
CA ALA A 4 -9.53 -16.25 -24.10
C ALA A 4 -8.42 -16.66 -23.14
N LYS A 5 -7.39 -15.83 -23.02
CA LYS A 5 -6.52 -15.69 -21.83
C LYS A 5 -5.60 -14.47 -21.98
N GLU A 6 -6.13 -13.31 -22.34
CA GLU A 6 -5.50 -12.06 -21.92
C GLU A 6 -5.63 -11.99 -20.40
N LYS A 7 -4.62 -12.53 -19.72
CA LYS A 7 -4.42 -12.42 -18.29
C LYS A 7 -4.31 -10.92 -18.02
N PHE A 8 -5.38 -10.30 -17.52
CA PHE A 8 -5.42 -8.87 -17.19
C PHE A 8 -4.17 -8.55 -16.35
N ILE A 9 -3.17 -7.93 -16.96
CA ILE A 9 -1.96 -7.54 -16.26
C ILE A 9 -2.37 -6.33 -15.44
N SER A 10 -2.49 -6.50 -14.12
CA SER A 10 -2.76 -5.37 -13.23
C SER A 10 -1.74 -4.25 -13.51
N GLU A 11 -2.25 -3.06 -13.82
CA GLU A 11 -1.42 -1.89 -14.10
C GLU A 11 -0.67 -1.42 -12.84
N VAL A 12 -1.19 -1.75 -11.67
CA VAL A 12 -0.57 -1.50 -10.35
C VAL A 12 0.59 -2.47 -10.11
N PHE A 13 0.44 -3.72 -10.55
CA PHE A 13 1.38 -4.82 -10.32
C PHE A 13 2.09 -5.27 -11.61
N SER A 14 2.73 -4.32 -12.31
CA SER A 14 3.47 -4.61 -13.55
C SER A 14 4.98 -4.69 -13.30
N ALA A 15 5.52 -5.91 -13.29
CA ALA A 15 6.97 -6.11 -13.19
C ALA A 15 7.75 -5.51 -14.39
N GLU A 16 7.13 -5.45 -15.56
CA GLU A 16 7.72 -4.91 -16.80
C GLU A 16 7.95 -3.40 -16.72
N ARG A 17 7.12 -2.66 -15.96
CA ARG A 17 7.23 -1.21 -15.78
C ARG A 17 8.15 -0.80 -14.62
N ARG A 18 9.01 -1.72 -14.14
CA ARG A 18 9.96 -1.53 -13.01
C ARG A 18 9.32 -1.08 -11.70
N ARG A 19 8.01 -1.27 -11.53
CA ARG A 19 7.28 -0.90 -10.32
C ARG A 19 6.16 -1.89 -10.05
N TYR A 20 6.21 -2.50 -8.88
CA TYR A 20 5.21 -3.44 -8.41
C TYR A 20 4.59 -2.88 -7.12
N GLY A 21 3.52 -2.09 -7.31
CA GLY A 21 2.83 -1.39 -6.23
C GLY A 21 3.55 -0.13 -5.68
N ALA A 22 2.98 0.39 -4.59
CA ALA A 22 3.42 1.59 -3.90
C ALA A 22 4.68 1.35 -3.06
N ASP A 23 5.41 2.44 -2.85
CA ASP A 23 6.66 2.45 -2.08
C ASP A 23 6.71 3.70 -1.20
N GLN A 24 6.64 3.49 0.12
CA GLN A 24 6.69 4.57 1.09
C GLN A 24 8.03 5.31 1.13
N GLY A 25 9.11 4.69 0.65
CA GLY A 25 10.44 5.27 0.59
C GLY A 25 10.78 5.97 -0.72
N ALA A 26 9.97 5.82 -1.77
CA ALA A 26 10.31 6.33 -3.10
C ALA A 26 10.55 7.84 -3.12
N LEU A 27 9.68 8.60 -2.45
CA LEU A 27 9.79 10.07 -2.37
C LEU A 27 11.01 10.52 -1.55
N LEU A 28 11.31 9.85 -0.44
CA LEU A 28 12.50 10.14 0.36
C LEU A 28 13.78 9.91 -0.46
N ARG A 29 13.88 8.76 -1.13
CA ARG A 29 15.06 8.46 -1.97
C ARG A 29 15.21 9.46 -3.11
N THR A 30 14.11 9.88 -3.72
CA THR A 30 14.11 10.91 -4.77
C THR A 30 14.60 12.26 -4.22
N TRP A 31 14.14 12.66 -3.04
CA TRP A 31 14.60 13.87 -2.36
C TRP A 31 16.09 13.84 -2.01
N GLU A 32 16.59 12.72 -1.49
CA GLU A 32 17.98 12.53 -1.04
C GLU A 32 19.00 12.48 -2.19
N ARG A 33 18.57 12.23 -3.44
CA ARG A 33 19.43 12.38 -4.63
C ARG A 33 19.91 13.82 -4.83
N ASN A 34 19.25 14.79 -4.20
CA ASN A 34 19.62 16.21 -4.21
C ASN A 34 19.75 16.80 -5.63
N LEU A 35 18.86 16.38 -6.54
CA LEU A 35 18.73 16.97 -7.87
C LEU A 35 17.64 18.05 -7.82
N GLY A 36 17.97 19.29 -8.20
CA GLY A 36 17.09 20.45 -8.02
C GLY A 36 15.67 20.27 -8.58
N ASP A 37 15.57 19.69 -9.78
CA ASP A 37 14.28 19.40 -10.44
C ASP A 37 13.44 18.36 -9.68
N ASP A 38 14.08 17.32 -9.15
CA ASP A 38 13.40 16.27 -8.37
C ASP A 38 12.85 16.83 -7.06
N GLN A 39 13.64 17.66 -6.36
CA GLN A 39 13.19 18.31 -5.13
C GLN A 39 12.05 19.30 -5.40
N GLU A 40 12.13 20.07 -6.49
CA GLU A 40 11.05 21.01 -6.85
C GLU A 40 9.75 20.29 -7.20
N LYS A 41 9.80 19.16 -7.91
CA LYS A 41 8.63 18.30 -8.14
C LYS A 41 8.01 17.83 -6.82
N ILE A 42 8.84 17.41 -5.87
CA ILE A 42 8.36 17.00 -4.53
C ILE A 42 7.78 18.19 -3.77
N ARG A 43 8.41 19.39 -3.80
CA ARG A 43 7.87 20.60 -3.15
C ARG A 43 6.49 20.94 -3.68
N ARG A 44 6.28 20.91 -5.00
CA ARG A 44 4.99 21.16 -5.64
C ARG A 44 3.94 20.12 -5.25
N LEU A 45 4.30 18.84 -5.29
CA LEU A 45 3.43 17.74 -4.87
C LEU A 45 3.01 17.90 -3.41
N MET A 46 3.96 18.12 -2.50
CA MET A 46 3.69 18.31 -1.07
C MET A 46 2.85 19.55 -0.80
N THR A 47 3.12 20.67 -1.48
CA THR A 47 2.34 21.90 -1.33
C THR A 47 0.89 21.69 -1.75
N ARG A 48 0.66 20.99 -2.85
CA ARG A 48 -0.67 20.64 -3.35
C ARG A 48 -1.42 19.72 -2.38
N VAL A 49 -0.79 18.63 -1.95
CA VAL A 49 -1.42 17.64 -1.06
C VAL A 49 -1.70 18.22 0.34
N LEU A 50 -0.74 18.95 0.91
CA LEU A 50 -0.87 19.49 2.27
C LEU A 50 -1.58 20.86 2.32
N LYS A 51 -1.87 21.45 1.15
CA LYS A 51 -2.42 22.81 1.01
C LYS A 51 -1.63 23.88 1.77
N LYS A 52 -0.32 23.67 1.93
CA LYS A 52 0.61 24.60 2.59
C LYS A 52 2.02 24.42 2.06
N LYS A 53 2.77 25.51 1.99
CA LYS A 53 4.20 25.47 1.69
C LYS A 53 4.96 24.98 2.93
N LEU A 54 5.91 24.08 2.72
CA LEU A 54 6.81 23.58 3.75
C LEU A 54 8.24 24.03 3.45
N SER A 55 9.07 24.16 4.49
CA SER A 55 10.52 24.25 4.32
C SER A 55 11.11 22.89 3.94
N ASP A 56 12.31 22.90 3.40
CA ASP A 56 13.02 21.68 2.97
C ASP A 56 13.27 20.72 4.14
N GLU A 57 13.57 21.24 5.33
CA GLU A 57 13.74 20.43 6.56
C GLU A 57 12.42 19.78 6.96
N ASN A 58 11.30 20.50 6.83
CA ASN A 58 9.97 19.99 7.15
C ASN A 58 9.52 18.93 6.14
N ILE A 59 9.86 19.10 4.85
CA ILE A 59 9.64 18.09 3.81
C ILE A 59 10.46 16.83 4.13
N LEU A 60 11.76 16.96 4.35
CA LEU A 60 12.64 15.85 4.69
C LEU A 60 12.14 15.09 5.93
N SER A 61 11.77 15.82 6.99
CA SER A 61 11.20 15.25 8.21
C SER A 61 9.90 14.48 7.93
N TYR A 62 9.02 15.02 7.08
CA TYR A 62 7.78 14.35 6.68
C TYR A 62 8.05 13.07 5.90
N LEU A 63 8.94 13.12 4.91
CA LEU A 63 9.29 11.97 4.06
C LEU A 63 9.97 10.87 4.88
N LYS A 64 10.84 11.22 5.84
CA LYS A 64 11.43 10.26 6.79
C LYS A 64 10.36 9.55 7.63
N ARG A 65 9.36 10.28 8.15
CA ARG A 65 8.24 9.68 8.86
C ARG A 65 7.43 8.74 7.96
N LEU A 66 7.05 9.19 6.76
CA LEU A 66 6.33 8.36 5.79
C LEU A 66 7.12 7.08 5.46
N ASN A 67 8.42 7.18 5.22
CA ASN A 67 9.25 6.01 4.93
C ASN A 67 9.26 5.01 6.11
N PHE A 68 9.34 5.51 7.34
CA PHE A 68 9.39 4.69 8.54
C PHE A 68 8.06 3.99 8.88
N GLN A 69 6.92 4.68 8.74
CA GLN A 69 5.61 4.18 9.20
C GLN A 69 4.58 3.92 8.09
N GLY A 70 4.94 4.18 6.83
CA GLY A 70 4.03 4.22 5.69
C GLY A 70 3.68 2.89 5.05
N CYS A 71 4.17 1.74 5.55
CA CYS A 71 3.98 0.44 4.88
C CYS A 71 2.50 0.05 4.75
N GLY A 72 1.69 0.29 5.79
CA GLY A 72 0.24 0.09 5.72
C GLY A 72 -0.42 1.00 4.68
N PHE A 73 -0.06 2.28 4.67
CA PHE A 73 -0.56 3.25 3.70
C PHE A 73 -0.20 2.89 2.25
N ALA A 74 1.00 2.35 2.03
CA ALA A 74 1.41 1.82 0.73
C ALA A 74 0.54 0.63 0.31
N ALA A 75 0.28 -0.31 1.21
CA ALA A 75 -0.60 -1.45 0.93
C ALA A 75 -2.05 -1.02 0.61
N ALA A 76 -2.60 -0.06 1.36
CA ALA A 76 -3.91 0.54 1.06
C ALA A 76 -3.93 1.25 -0.29
N THR A 77 -2.88 2.00 -0.61
CA THR A 77 -2.75 2.69 -1.90
C THR A 77 -2.88 1.71 -3.06
N ASN A 78 -2.26 0.53 -2.95
CA ASN A 78 -2.40 -0.53 -3.95
C ASN A 78 -3.85 -0.99 -4.11
N ILE A 79 -4.54 -1.25 -3.00
CA ILE A 79 -5.95 -1.70 -3.02
C ILE A 79 -6.85 -0.67 -3.68
N ILE A 80 -6.68 0.61 -3.32
CA ILE A 80 -7.48 1.68 -3.89
C ILE A 80 -7.24 1.77 -5.40
N PHE A 81 -5.98 1.80 -5.85
CA PHE A 81 -5.71 1.88 -7.29
C PHE A 81 -6.20 0.65 -8.08
N GLU A 82 -6.05 -0.55 -7.53
CA GLU A 82 -6.50 -1.78 -8.19
C GLU A 82 -8.03 -1.79 -8.35
N ARG A 83 -8.77 -1.29 -7.35
CA ARG A 83 -10.23 -1.15 -7.43
C ARG A 83 -10.70 -0.28 -8.61
N PHE A 84 -9.86 0.64 -9.06
CA PHE A 84 -10.12 1.53 -10.18
C PHE A 84 -9.34 1.15 -11.45
N ALA A 85 -8.78 -0.06 -11.53
CA ALA A 85 -8.19 -0.56 -12.78
C ALA A 85 -9.25 -0.51 -13.91
N GLY A 86 -8.88 0.05 -15.06
CA GLY A 86 -9.82 0.32 -16.17
C GLY A 86 -10.83 1.46 -15.94
N ARG A 87 -10.80 2.15 -14.79
CA ARG A 87 -11.70 3.23 -14.39
C ARG A 87 -10.95 4.54 -14.06
N ALA A 88 -9.90 4.83 -14.83
CA ALA A 88 -8.98 5.95 -14.57
C ALA A 88 -9.67 7.34 -14.47
N ALA A 89 -10.65 7.62 -15.34
CA ALA A 89 -11.39 8.89 -15.32
C ALA A 89 -12.23 9.04 -14.03
N GLU A 90 -12.86 7.95 -13.59
CA GLU A 90 -13.64 7.95 -12.37
C GLU A 90 -12.76 8.15 -11.14
N PHE A 91 -11.59 7.50 -11.09
CA PHE A 91 -10.60 7.73 -10.04
C PHE A 91 -10.20 9.21 -9.96
N GLY A 92 -9.92 9.84 -11.12
CA GLY A 92 -9.59 11.25 -11.22
C GLY A 92 -10.66 12.17 -10.65
N TRP A 93 -11.93 11.92 -11.00
CA TRP A 93 -13.05 12.68 -10.48
C TRP A 93 -13.22 12.51 -8.96
N ARG A 94 -13.10 11.28 -8.44
CA ARG A 94 -13.29 10.99 -7.01
C ARG A 94 -12.20 11.58 -6.13
N TYR A 95 -10.94 11.37 -6.50
CA TYR A 95 -9.80 11.70 -5.64
C TYR A 95 -9.15 13.04 -5.97
N GLY A 96 -9.47 13.65 -7.13
CA GLY A 96 -8.78 14.84 -7.62
C GLY A 96 -7.32 14.58 -8.00
N ILE A 97 -6.99 13.31 -8.30
CA ILE A 97 -5.64 12.83 -8.62
C ILE A 97 -5.71 12.08 -9.96
N ASN A 98 -4.85 12.43 -10.91
CA ASN A 98 -4.77 11.66 -12.16
C ASN A 98 -4.32 10.22 -11.87
N TYR A 99 -5.01 9.24 -12.46
CA TYR A 99 -4.68 7.82 -12.28
C TYR A 99 -3.25 7.50 -12.75
N TYR A 100 -2.83 8.11 -13.85
CA TYR A 100 -1.47 8.00 -14.39
C TYR A 100 -0.65 9.28 -14.12
N ASP A 101 0.65 9.12 -13.91
CA ASP A 101 1.65 10.19 -13.83
C ASP A 101 2.02 10.72 -15.23
N GLU A 102 2.86 11.75 -15.27
CA GLU A 102 3.36 12.35 -16.53
C GLU A 102 4.10 11.36 -17.44
N GLN A 103 4.53 10.20 -16.91
CA GLN A 103 5.21 9.14 -17.65
C GLN A 103 4.26 7.99 -18.03
N GLY A 104 2.95 8.15 -17.83
CA GLY A 104 1.94 7.12 -18.16
C GLY A 104 1.93 5.93 -17.18
N ARG A 105 2.54 6.06 -15.99
CA ARG A 105 2.56 5.00 -14.95
C ARG A 105 1.53 5.32 -13.88
N VAL A 106 1.04 4.32 -13.16
CA VAL A 106 0.08 4.54 -12.06
C VAL A 106 0.66 5.49 -11.00
N ASN A 107 -0.08 6.56 -10.67
CA ASN A 107 0.35 7.68 -9.81
C ASN A 107 0.23 7.35 -8.31
N LEU A 108 0.90 6.29 -7.89
CA LEU A 108 0.84 5.75 -6.53
C LEU A 108 1.38 6.74 -5.46
N ASN A 109 2.34 7.61 -5.82
CA ASN A 109 2.98 8.50 -4.84
C ASN A 109 2.04 9.60 -4.34
N GLU A 110 1.22 10.14 -5.22
CA GLU A 110 0.30 11.22 -4.87
C GLU A 110 -0.86 10.73 -4.01
N LEU A 111 -1.46 9.58 -4.34
CA LEU A 111 -2.48 8.98 -3.49
C LEU A 111 -1.89 8.55 -2.14
N LEU A 112 -0.69 7.95 -2.13
CA LEU A 112 -0.03 7.57 -0.89
C LEU A 112 0.14 8.77 0.05
N LEU A 113 0.66 9.90 -0.46
CA LEU A 113 0.79 11.12 0.32
C LEU A 113 -0.56 11.67 0.78
N THR A 114 -1.56 11.69 -0.12
CA THR A 114 -2.90 12.20 0.18
C THR A 114 -3.57 11.37 1.27
N PHE A 115 -3.54 10.04 1.13
CA PHE A 115 -4.10 9.10 2.09
C PHE A 115 -3.36 9.16 3.43
N TYR A 116 -2.02 9.17 3.40
CA TYR A 116 -1.22 9.33 4.60
C TYR A 116 -1.50 10.66 5.28
N HIS A 117 -1.59 11.78 4.56
CA HIS A 117 -1.92 13.06 5.18
C HIS A 117 -3.31 13.09 5.81
N ALA A 118 -4.31 12.54 5.10
CA ALA A 118 -5.70 12.53 5.56
C ALA A 118 -5.87 11.69 6.83
N GLU A 119 -5.35 10.46 6.82
CA GLU A 119 -5.61 9.46 7.85
C GLU A 119 -4.52 9.36 8.93
N ASN A 120 -3.30 9.85 8.68
CA ASN A 120 -2.24 9.94 9.69
C ASN A 120 -2.32 11.23 10.54
N ASN A 121 -3.42 11.99 10.44
CA ASN A 121 -3.65 13.12 11.33
C ASN A 121 -4.08 12.61 12.72
N TRP A 122 -3.08 12.38 13.59
CA TRP A 122 -3.24 12.13 15.03
C TRP A 122 -4.06 13.21 15.78
N ARG A 123 -4.41 14.32 15.12
CA ARG A 123 -5.12 15.48 15.68
C ARG A 123 -6.64 15.47 15.51
N HIS A 124 -7.23 14.53 14.76
CA HIS A 124 -8.69 14.52 14.58
C HIS A 124 -9.46 13.67 15.57
N ILE A 125 -8.83 13.21 16.66
CA ILE A 125 -9.58 12.53 17.70
C ILE A 125 -9.12 12.89 19.12
N PRO A 126 -9.69 13.95 19.72
CA PRO A 126 -9.49 14.25 21.13
C PRO A 126 -10.33 13.36 22.08
N LEU A 127 -11.39 12.70 21.60
CA LEU A 127 -12.40 12.05 22.45
C LEU A 127 -12.72 10.57 22.17
N THR A 128 -12.24 9.95 21.08
CA THR A 128 -12.51 8.52 20.81
C THR A 128 -11.42 7.57 21.30
N SER A 129 -10.47 8.04 22.14
CA SER A 129 -9.44 7.15 22.68
C SER A 129 -9.91 6.26 23.83
N VAL A 130 -11.12 6.46 24.38
CA VAL A 130 -11.66 5.64 25.49
C VAL A 130 -12.96 4.93 25.11
N GLN A 131 -14.03 5.63 24.70
CA GLN A 131 -15.29 4.98 24.31
C GLN A 131 -15.14 4.03 23.11
N PHE A 132 -14.29 4.36 22.14
CA PHE A 132 -14.03 3.47 20.99
C PHE A 132 -13.20 2.25 21.38
N LYS A 133 -12.25 2.41 22.32
CA LYS A 133 -11.51 1.28 22.91
C LYS A 133 -12.40 0.39 23.78
N PHE A 134 -13.46 0.95 24.38
CA PHE A 134 -14.45 0.22 25.19
C PHE A 134 -15.50 -0.51 24.35
N LEU A 135 -16.02 0.12 23.29
CA LEU A 135 -17.01 -0.49 22.38
C LEU A 135 -16.38 -1.51 21.42
N TYR A 136 -15.09 -1.36 21.12
CA TYR A 136 -14.32 -2.25 20.25
C TYR A 136 -12.99 -2.64 20.91
N PRO A 137 -13.01 -3.48 21.96
CA PRO A 137 -11.80 -3.93 22.62
C PRO A 137 -10.92 -4.68 21.60
N GLY A 138 -9.84 -4.02 21.15
CA GLY A 138 -8.90 -4.55 20.16
C GLY A 138 -8.51 -3.59 19.03
N VAL A 139 -9.27 -2.52 18.76
CA VAL A 139 -8.96 -1.58 17.67
C VAL A 139 -7.96 -0.52 18.13
N ARG A 140 -6.69 -0.71 17.75
CA ARG A 140 -5.62 0.29 17.91
C ARG A 140 -5.73 1.29 16.75
N ALA A 141 -5.34 2.55 16.96
CA ALA A 141 -5.05 3.45 15.84
C ALA A 141 -4.17 2.69 14.83
N GLY A 142 -4.66 2.48 13.59
CA GLY A 142 -3.96 1.64 12.62
C GLY A 142 -4.61 0.30 12.25
N ASP A 143 -5.92 0.10 12.41
CA ASP A 143 -6.63 -0.92 11.61
C ASP A 143 -6.75 -0.39 10.16
N LEU A 144 -5.80 -0.81 9.31
CA LEU A 144 -5.69 -0.41 7.92
C LEU A 144 -7.02 -0.49 7.17
N ARG A 145 -7.84 -1.49 7.48
CA ARG A 145 -9.15 -1.72 6.88
C ARG A 145 -10.13 -0.58 7.16
N VAL A 146 -10.16 -0.09 8.39
CA VAL A 146 -11.03 1.04 8.78
C VAL A 146 -10.57 2.30 8.06
N ASN A 147 -9.26 2.55 7.97
CA ASN A 147 -8.74 3.71 7.25
C ASN A 147 -9.08 3.64 5.75
N ILE A 148 -8.93 2.47 5.11
CA ILE A 148 -9.35 2.27 3.71
C ILE A 148 -10.85 2.54 3.57
N GLN A 149 -11.67 1.93 4.41
CA GLN A 149 -13.13 2.05 4.33
C GLN A 149 -13.60 3.50 4.49
N VAL A 150 -13.14 4.20 5.54
CA VAL A 150 -13.52 5.59 5.81
C VAL A 150 -13.06 6.50 4.68
N PHE A 151 -11.80 6.38 4.26
CA PHE A 151 -11.24 7.22 3.21
C PHE A 151 -11.95 7.00 1.89
N THR A 152 -12.16 5.75 1.47
CA THR A 152 -12.78 5.42 0.18
C THR A 152 -14.26 5.81 0.16
N LYS A 153 -15.00 5.55 1.26
CA LYS A 153 -16.39 6.00 1.44
C LYS A 153 -16.54 7.52 1.32
N LYS A 154 -15.61 8.29 1.90
CA LYS A 154 -15.59 9.77 1.77
C LYS A 154 -15.40 10.23 0.32
N HIS A 155 -14.75 9.42 -0.52
CA HIS A 155 -14.58 9.67 -1.95
C HIS A 155 -15.66 8.94 -2.80
N GLY A 156 -16.72 8.49 -2.15
CA GLY A 156 -17.97 8.03 -2.77
C GLY A 156 -17.99 6.57 -3.23
N GLU A 157 -16.98 5.76 -2.91
CA GLU A 157 -17.04 4.30 -3.13
C GLU A 157 -16.39 3.61 -1.95
N GLU A 158 -17.17 2.86 -1.19
CA GLU A 158 -16.69 2.18 0.01
C GLU A 158 -15.96 0.88 -0.35
N ILE A 159 -14.69 0.76 0.03
CA ILE A 159 -13.92 -0.48 -0.06
C ILE A 159 -13.87 -1.11 1.32
N THR A 160 -14.41 -2.33 1.44
CA THR A 160 -14.42 -3.08 2.71
C THR A 160 -13.48 -4.27 2.62
N GLY A 161 -12.77 -4.54 3.72
CA GLY A 161 -11.95 -5.74 3.88
C GLY A 161 -12.65 -6.77 4.75
N ARG A 162 -12.38 -8.06 4.51
CA ARG A 162 -12.82 -9.17 5.35
C ARG A 162 -11.63 -9.83 6.04
N TRP A 163 -11.78 -10.13 7.33
CA TRP A 163 -10.77 -10.88 8.08
C TRP A 163 -10.62 -12.29 7.51
N LEU A 164 -9.39 -12.72 7.27
CA LEU A 164 -9.08 -14.13 7.02
C LEU A 164 -8.55 -14.74 8.30
N TRP A 165 -8.90 -15.98 8.56
CA TRP A 165 -8.47 -16.64 9.79
C TRP A 165 -6.94 -16.82 9.78
N SER A 166 -6.27 -16.28 10.80
CA SER A 166 -4.81 -16.29 10.92
C SER A 166 -4.27 -17.72 10.82
N GLY A 167 -3.44 -17.97 9.81
CA GLY A 167 -2.77 -19.27 9.60
C GLY A 167 -3.40 -20.17 8.54
N SER A 168 -4.47 -19.78 7.86
CA SER A 168 -5.02 -20.57 6.74
C SER A 168 -4.38 -20.17 5.40
N ASP A 169 -3.24 -20.77 5.11
CA ASP A 169 -2.60 -20.70 3.78
C ASP A 169 -3.63 -20.99 2.67
N LEU A 170 -4.48 -22.00 2.87
CA LEU A 170 -5.51 -22.39 1.91
C LEU A 170 -6.54 -21.29 1.65
N GLN A 171 -7.08 -20.65 2.70
CA GLN A 171 -8.06 -19.56 2.53
C GLN A 171 -7.42 -18.38 1.82
N THR A 172 -6.19 -18.03 2.21
CA THR A 172 -5.43 -16.93 1.59
C THR A 172 -5.20 -17.21 0.11
N ARG A 173 -4.79 -18.42 -0.25
CA ARG A 173 -4.63 -18.85 -1.64
C ARG A 173 -5.95 -18.76 -2.42
N GLN A 174 -7.06 -19.21 -1.84
CA GLN A 174 -8.38 -19.15 -2.48
C GLN A 174 -8.80 -17.72 -2.81
N GLU A 175 -8.62 -16.77 -1.88
CA GLU A 175 -8.94 -15.36 -2.15
C GLU A 175 -8.06 -14.81 -3.29
N LEU A 176 -6.75 -15.09 -3.26
CA LEU A 176 -5.82 -14.64 -4.29
C LEU A 176 -6.14 -15.23 -5.67
N VAL A 177 -6.50 -16.52 -5.74
CA VAL A 177 -6.93 -17.18 -6.98
C VAL A 177 -8.24 -16.60 -7.52
N SER A 178 -9.13 -16.14 -6.63
CA SER A 178 -10.36 -15.45 -7.02
C SER A 178 -10.15 -14.01 -7.54
N GLY A 179 -8.90 -13.56 -7.63
CA GLY A 179 -8.53 -12.22 -8.12
C GLY A 179 -8.57 -11.13 -7.06
N LYS A 180 -8.71 -11.48 -5.78
CA LYS A 180 -8.70 -10.52 -4.67
C LYS A 180 -7.28 -10.18 -4.23
N LEU A 181 -7.16 -9.03 -3.57
CA LEU A 181 -5.91 -8.66 -2.89
C LEU A 181 -6.02 -8.97 -1.40
N VAL A 182 -4.91 -9.39 -0.80
CA VAL A 182 -4.84 -9.64 0.65
C VAL A 182 -3.76 -8.75 1.27
N THR A 183 -4.08 -7.97 2.29
CA THR A 183 -3.04 -7.32 3.10
C THR A 183 -2.59 -8.27 4.18
N LEU A 184 -1.28 -8.41 4.33
CA LEU A 184 -0.65 -9.15 5.40
C LEU A 184 0.13 -8.18 6.27
N THR A 185 -0.23 -8.10 7.55
CA THR A 185 0.53 -7.35 8.56
C THR A 185 1.16 -8.32 9.53
N CYS A 186 2.49 -8.27 9.62
CA CYS A 186 3.25 -9.04 10.58
C CYS A 186 3.55 -8.18 11.81
N TYR A 187 3.28 -8.73 12.99
CA TYR A 187 3.58 -8.11 14.27
C TYR A 187 4.65 -8.94 14.97
N LEU A 188 5.70 -8.28 15.47
CA LEU A 188 6.73 -8.84 16.34
C LEU A 188 7.67 -9.90 15.71
N ASN A 189 7.37 -10.42 14.52
CA ASN A 189 8.18 -11.41 13.82
C ASN A 189 8.91 -10.83 12.60
N GLN A 190 9.98 -11.51 12.19
CA GLN A 190 10.68 -11.22 10.94
C GLN A 190 9.88 -11.77 9.75
N MET A 191 9.76 -10.97 8.70
CA MET A 191 9.20 -11.39 7.42
C MET A 191 10.33 -11.66 6.43
N HIS A 192 10.42 -12.89 5.93
CA HIS A 192 11.43 -13.32 4.98
C HIS A 192 10.89 -13.21 3.56
N LEU A 193 11.23 -12.11 2.88
CA LEU A 193 10.84 -11.86 1.49
C LEU A 193 11.99 -12.18 0.53
N ILE A 194 11.71 -12.96 -0.51
CA ILE A 194 12.67 -13.38 -1.54
C ILE A 194 12.51 -12.50 -2.78
N ALA A 195 13.58 -11.87 -3.24
CA ALA A 195 13.55 -11.01 -4.43
C ALA A 195 13.62 -11.85 -5.73
N PRO A 196 13.09 -11.36 -6.86
CA PRO A 196 13.20 -12.05 -8.14
C PRO A 196 14.67 -12.06 -8.60
N GLY A 197 15.22 -13.25 -8.85
CA GLY A 197 16.59 -13.42 -9.38
C GLY A 197 17.70 -13.56 -8.32
N ASN A 198 17.37 -13.45 -7.03
CA ASN A 198 18.32 -13.67 -5.95
C ASN A 198 17.75 -14.67 -4.93
N ALA A 199 18.55 -15.65 -4.49
CA ALA A 199 18.25 -16.47 -3.31
C ALA A 199 18.47 -15.71 -1.98
N SER A 200 18.87 -14.44 -2.04
CA SER A 200 19.07 -13.60 -0.86
C SER A 200 17.75 -13.02 -0.38
N TYR A 201 17.44 -13.28 0.89
CA TYR A 201 16.32 -12.71 1.59
C TYR A 201 16.56 -11.22 1.83
N LYS A 202 15.57 -10.38 1.53
CA LYS A 202 15.50 -9.08 2.16
C LYS A 202 14.82 -9.27 3.51
N THR A 203 15.59 -9.73 4.50
CA THR A 203 15.13 -9.71 5.89
C THR A 203 15.03 -8.26 6.29
N VAL A 204 13.81 -7.80 6.51
CA VAL A 204 13.63 -6.52 7.17
C VAL A 204 13.44 -6.81 8.64
N ASP A 205 14.44 -6.40 9.41
CA ASP A 205 14.40 -6.43 10.88
C ASP A 205 13.48 -5.29 11.37
N SER A 206 12.23 -5.35 10.93
CA SER A 206 11.17 -4.49 11.43
C SER A 206 10.23 -5.37 12.22
N ARG A 207 10.07 -5.06 13.51
CA ARG A 207 9.06 -5.66 14.39
C ARG A 207 7.61 -5.40 13.94
N PHE A 208 7.41 -4.69 12.82
CA PHE A 208 6.14 -4.39 12.21
C PHE A 208 6.33 -4.15 10.70
N HIS A 209 5.62 -4.90 9.86
CA HIS A 209 5.59 -4.63 8.41
C HIS A 209 4.24 -5.04 7.81
N THR A 210 3.77 -4.25 6.84
CA THR A 210 2.55 -4.56 6.09
C THR A 210 2.87 -4.64 4.60
N VAL A 211 2.34 -5.67 3.94
CA VAL A 211 2.53 -5.95 2.52
C VAL A 211 1.19 -6.27 1.84
N THR A 212 1.15 -6.20 0.51
CA THR A 212 0.03 -6.68 -0.29
C THR A 212 0.40 -8.02 -0.93
N LEU A 213 -0.35 -9.08 -0.63
CA LEU A 213 -0.32 -10.33 -1.39
C LEU A 213 -1.19 -10.14 -2.63
N THR A 214 -0.67 -10.58 -3.77
CA THR A 214 -1.18 -10.27 -5.11
C THR A 214 -1.43 -11.52 -5.95
N GLY A 215 -1.01 -12.68 -5.45
CA GLY A 215 -1.17 -13.96 -6.13
C GLY A 215 -0.48 -15.09 -5.36
N TYR A 216 -0.61 -16.30 -5.89
CA TYR A 216 0.16 -17.47 -5.46
C TYR A 216 0.85 -18.07 -6.69
N ASP A 217 2.13 -18.40 -6.55
CA ASP A 217 2.96 -19.02 -7.58
C ASP A 217 3.08 -20.50 -7.24
N GLU A 218 2.32 -21.34 -7.96
CA GLU A 218 2.26 -22.79 -7.73
C GLU A 218 3.63 -23.46 -7.97
N ASP A 219 4.38 -23.03 -8.98
CA ASP A 219 5.68 -23.63 -9.33
C ASP A 219 6.72 -23.38 -8.23
N ARG A 220 6.61 -22.25 -7.52
CA ARG A 220 7.51 -21.87 -6.41
C ARG A 220 6.93 -22.20 -5.04
N GLU A 221 5.70 -22.71 -4.99
CA GLU A 221 4.89 -22.87 -3.80
C GLU A 221 4.87 -21.63 -2.89
N ALA A 222 4.85 -20.42 -3.47
CA ALA A 222 5.04 -19.17 -2.73
C ALA A 222 4.00 -18.09 -3.03
N PHE A 223 3.64 -17.31 -2.01
CA PHE A 223 2.82 -16.11 -2.19
C PHE A 223 3.59 -15.03 -2.95
N VAL A 224 2.93 -14.37 -3.89
CA VAL A 224 3.46 -13.21 -4.62
C VAL A 224 3.14 -11.95 -3.85
N VAL A 225 4.18 -11.18 -3.51
CA VAL A 225 4.11 -10.05 -2.59
C VAL A 225 4.53 -8.76 -3.26
N SER A 226 3.76 -7.70 -3.05
CA SER A 226 4.13 -6.32 -3.34
C SER A 226 4.61 -5.63 -2.06
N SER A 227 5.85 -5.15 -2.06
CA SER A 227 6.40 -4.36 -0.95
C SER A 227 7.48 -3.40 -1.46
N TRP A 228 7.61 -2.20 -0.88
CA TRP A 228 8.60 -1.19 -1.29
C TRP A 228 8.68 -1.00 -2.82
N GLY A 229 7.54 -1.03 -3.51
CA GLY A 229 7.44 -0.90 -4.96
C GLY A 229 8.05 -2.04 -5.79
N ASN A 230 8.37 -3.17 -5.18
CA ASN A 230 8.99 -4.32 -5.82
C ASN A 230 8.19 -5.61 -5.57
N LYS A 231 8.33 -6.56 -6.51
CA LYS A 231 7.78 -7.91 -6.40
C LYS A 231 8.69 -8.74 -5.51
N TYR A 232 8.12 -9.53 -4.62
CA TYR A 232 8.80 -10.49 -3.77
C TYR A 232 8.00 -11.79 -3.72
N PHE A 233 8.62 -12.83 -3.15
CA PHE A 233 7.98 -14.10 -2.84
C PHE A 233 8.05 -14.39 -1.34
N LEU A 234 6.98 -14.97 -0.80
CA LEU A 234 6.86 -15.40 0.58
C LEU A 234 6.44 -16.88 0.58
N PRO A 235 7.36 -17.83 0.85
CA PRO A 235 7.04 -19.25 0.80
C PRO A 235 6.00 -19.69 1.84
N LYS A 236 6.01 -19.05 3.02
CA LYS A 236 5.12 -19.40 4.13
C LYS A 236 4.65 -18.16 4.87
N LEU A 237 3.38 -18.15 5.29
CA LEU A 237 2.84 -17.10 6.14
C LEU A 237 3.52 -17.14 7.53
N PRO A 238 3.94 -15.99 8.11
CA PRO A 238 4.42 -15.94 9.48
C PRO A 238 3.31 -16.35 10.48
N PRO A 239 3.67 -16.90 11.66
CA PRO A 239 2.71 -17.50 12.58
C PRO A 239 1.75 -16.50 13.24
N ILE A 240 2.19 -15.25 13.43
CA ILE A 240 1.38 -14.18 14.02
C ILE A 240 1.26 -13.05 12.98
N VAL A 241 0.15 -13.08 12.25
CA VAL A 241 -0.18 -12.10 11.21
C VAL A 241 -1.66 -11.74 11.26
N SER A 242 -1.97 -10.53 10.83
CA SER A 242 -3.32 -10.14 10.43
C SER A 242 -3.44 -10.22 8.92
N LEU A 243 -4.52 -10.84 8.45
CA LEU A 243 -4.83 -11.02 7.04
C LEU A 243 -6.19 -10.41 6.74
N PHE A 244 -6.26 -9.56 5.72
CA PHE A 244 -7.52 -8.97 5.26
C PHE A 244 -7.62 -9.08 3.75
N SER A 245 -8.72 -9.65 3.25
CA SER A 245 -9.01 -9.72 1.83
C SER A 245 -9.90 -8.55 1.40
N TYR A 246 -9.64 -7.99 0.22
CA TYR A 246 -10.38 -6.90 -0.42
C TYR A 246 -10.80 -7.28 -1.82
#